data_AF-A0A167HU90-F1
#
_entry.id   AF-A0A167HU90-F1
#
_cell.length_a   1.000
_cell.length_b   1.000
_cell.length_c   1.000
_cell.angle_alpha   90.00
_cell.angle_beta   90.00
_cell.angle_gamma   90.00
#
_symmetry.space_group_name_H-M   'P 1'
#
loop_
_entity.id
_entity.type
_entity.pdbx_description
1 polymer ?
#
loop_
_entity_poly.entity_id
_entity_poly.type
_entity_poly.pdbx_seq_one_letter_code
_entity_poly.pdbx_strand_id
1 'polypeptide(L)'
;MDNVLAEVSAMTYVREATNGRVPVPMVYGWAMTDKLLGSGFIIMDHIVHGTPLQDCWEDLPTEAKHRTIHDYARILYEMSRLTFNQIGSIRLEPQGMFVIGPVQADKFEPPPEGRDEAYETRRFNRTFKRASEWLVNMDLEENGQLASWQEYGQTTLPADKSWTETINASNSLLMELVMAIPQICEEAEHVLPRNTFYVSHPDMDGS
;
A
#
# COMPACT_ATOMS: atom_id res chain seq x y z
N MET A 1 -13.84 -1.18 9.84
CA MET A 1 -13.65 -1.48 11.28
C MET A 1 -12.51 -2.49 11.50
N ASP A 2 -11.93 -3.06 10.43
CA ASP A 2 -10.92 -4.13 10.50
C ASP A 2 -9.46 -3.63 10.37
N ASN A 3 -9.24 -2.34 10.12
CA ASN A 3 -7.92 -1.76 9.88
C ASN A 3 -7.00 -1.84 11.10
N VAL A 4 -7.51 -1.51 12.30
CA VAL A 4 -6.74 -1.60 13.56
C VAL A 4 -6.18 -3.01 13.78
N LEU A 5 -7.01 -4.03 13.57
CA LEU A 5 -6.59 -5.42 13.70
C LEU A 5 -5.55 -5.79 12.64
N ALA A 6 -5.75 -5.39 11.39
CA ALA A 6 -4.79 -5.67 10.31
C ALA A 6 -3.43 -5.02 10.58
N GLU A 7 -3.41 -3.75 10.99
CA GLU A 7 -2.19 -3.01 11.30
C GLU A 7 -1.43 -3.66 12.47
N VAL A 8 -2.11 -3.94 13.59
CA VAL A 8 -1.51 -4.63 14.73
C VAL A 8 -1.00 -6.02 14.34
N SER A 9 -1.78 -6.77 13.56
CA SER A 9 -1.40 -8.11 13.11
C SER A 9 -0.15 -8.07 12.24
N ALA A 10 -0.08 -7.13 11.29
CA ALA A 10 1.08 -6.95 10.43
C ALA A 10 2.33 -6.54 11.22
N MET A 11 2.22 -5.56 12.12
CA MET A 11 3.34 -5.12 12.96
C MET A 11 3.86 -6.26 13.84
N THR A 12 2.96 -6.98 14.50
CA THR A 12 3.32 -8.09 15.38
C THR A 12 3.96 -9.23 14.59
N TYR A 13 3.38 -9.61 13.45
CA TYR A 13 3.91 -10.65 12.58
C TYR A 13 5.31 -10.29 12.05
N VAL A 14 5.48 -9.10 11.49
CA VAL A 14 6.78 -8.66 10.93
C VAL A 14 7.85 -8.68 12.02
N ARG A 15 7.53 -8.21 13.23
CA ARG A 15 8.45 -8.21 14.35
C ARG A 15 8.88 -9.63 14.72
N GLU A 16 7.92 -10.54 14.89
CA GLU A 16 8.18 -11.93 15.28
C GLU A 16 8.92 -12.70 14.18
N ALA A 17 8.42 -12.65 12.94
CA ALA A 17 8.96 -13.41 11.82
C ALA A 17 10.37 -12.95 11.40
N THR A 18 10.69 -11.66 11.58
CA THR A 18 12.03 -11.12 11.31
C THR A 18 12.93 -11.12 12.56
N ASN A 19 12.43 -11.63 13.68
CA ASN A 19 13.14 -11.69 14.95
C ASN A 19 13.66 -10.30 15.40
N GLY A 20 12.89 -9.24 15.11
CA GLY A 20 13.21 -7.84 15.38
C GLY A 20 14.19 -7.18 14.40
N ARG A 21 14.61 -7.85 13.32
CA ARG A 21 15.51 -7.25 12.32
C ARG A 21 14.82 -6.12 11.54
N VAL A 22 13.52 -6.21 11.30
CA VAL A 22 12.75 -5.08 10.78
C VAL A 22 12.27 -4.23 11.96
N PRO A 23 12.70 -2.97 12.08
CA PRO A 23 12.35 -2.13 13.21
C PRO A 23 10.91 -1.64 13.07
N VAL A 24 9.99 -2.27 13.80
CA VAL A 24 8.60 -1.84 13.94
C VAL A 24 8.28 -1.52 15.41
N PRO A 25 7.46 -0.49 15.70
CA PRO A 25 7.05 -0.15 17.06
C PRO A 25 6.48 -1.35 17.82
N MET A 26 6.75 -1.43 19.13
CA MET A 26 6.08 -2.40 19.99
C MET A 26 4.62 -2.00 20.18
N VAL A 27 3.69 -2.95 20.03
CA VAL A 27 2.28 -2.73 20.37
C VAL A 27 2.05 -3.19 21.81
N TYR A 28 1.53 -2.29 22.66
CA TYR A 28 1.21 -2.57 24.06
C TYR A 28 -0.26 -2.94 24.27
N GLY A 29 -1.13 -2.46 23.39
CA GLY A 29 -2.56 -2.72 23.47
C GLY A 29 -3.29 -2.10 22.29
N TRP A 30 -4.48 -2.60 21.99
CA TRP A 30 -5.32 -2.10 20.91
C TRP A 30 -6.76 -2.50 21.19
N ALA A 31 -7.71 -1.80 20.57
CA ALA A 31 -9.11 -2.18 20.57
C ALA A 31 -9.76 -1.83 19.24
N MET A 32 -10.64 -2.70 18.75
CA MET A 32 -11.46 -2.42 17.56
C MET A 32 -12.73 -1.65 17.90
N THR A 33 -13.17 -1.73 19.16
CA THR A 33 -14.46 -1.19 19.59
C THR A 33 -14.34 0.28 19.94
N ASP A 34 -15.31 1.05 19.51
CA ASP A 34 -15.56 2.43 19.92
C ASP A 34 -15.98 2.59 21.39
N LYS A 35 -16.32 1.49 22.09
CA LYS A 35 -16.82 1.52 23.47
C LYS A 35 -15.95 2.28 24.47
N LEU A 36 -14.62 2.31 24.27
CA LEU A 36 -13.71 2.98 25.21
C LEU A 36 -13.43 4.44 24.83
N LEU A 37 -13.19 4.73 23.54
CA LEU A 37 -12.69 6.04 23.07
C LEU A 37 -13.49 6.62 21.87
N GLY A 38 -14.65 6.06 21.56
CA GLY A 38 -15.47 6.46 20.40
C GLY A 38 -14.93 5.97 19.05
N SER A 39 -13.76 5.33 19.03
CA SER A 39 -13.16 4.70 17.85
C SER A 39 -12.19 3.58 18.25
N GLY A 40 -11.80 2.77 17.27
CA GLY A 40 -10.69 1.81 17.45
C GLY A 40 -9.35 2.54 17.58
N PHE A 41 -8.42 1.96 18.34
CA PHE A 41 -7.13 2.57 18.66
C PHE A 41 -6.01 1.54 18.83
N ILE A 42 -4.76 2.02 18.73
CA ILE A 42 -3.52 1.27 18.98
C ILE A 42 -2.66 2.07 19.96
N ILE A 43 -2.14 1.40 20.99
CA ILE A 43 -1.14 1.92 21.93
C ILE A 43 0.18 1.23 21.59
N MET A 44 1.19 2.02 21.23
CA MET A 44 2.49 1.51 20.77
C MET A 44 3.65 2.40 21.22
N ASP A 45 4.87 1.98 20.93
CA ASP A 45 6.08 2.79 21.17
C ASP A 45 5.97 4.18 20.55
N HIS A 46 6.33 5.19 21.33
CA HIS A 46 6.48 6.55 20.84
C HIS A 46 7.94 6.78 20.45
N ILE A 47 8.19 7.02 19.16
CA ILE A 47 9.55 7.28 18.64
C ILE A 47 9.91 8.75 18.91
N VAL A 48 10.61 9.00 20.03
CA VAL A 48 10.91 10.36 20.51
C VAL A 48 12.07 11.04 19.77
N HIS A 49 13.01 10.25 19.23
CA HIS A 49 14.24 10.75 18.60
C HIS A 49 14.32 10.44 17.11
N GLY A 50 13.18 10.38 16.44
CA GLY A 50 13.08 10.19 14.99
C GLY A 50 12.79 11.50 14.26
N THR A 51 13.37 11.65 13.08
CA THR A 51 12.99 12.69 12.11
C THR A 51 12.52 11.98 10.84
N PRO A 52 11.39 12.39 10.23
CA PRO A 52 10.98 11.85 8.95
C PRO A 52 12.08 12.02 7.91
N LEU A 53 12.37 10.97 7.13
CA LEU A 53 13.51 10.98 6.22
C LEU A 53 13.42 12.11 5.19
N GLN A 54 12.22 12.39 4.68
CA GLN A 54 11.96 13.47 3.73
C GLN A 54 12.34 14.86 4.27
N ASP A 55 12.32 15.05 5.60
CA ASP A 55 12.58 16.34 6.23
C ASP A 55 14.08 16.56 6.48
N CYS A 56 14.89 15.49 6.51
CA CYS A 56 16.32 15.58 6.82
C CYS A 56 17.24 15.05 5.71
N TRP A 57 16.69 14.40 4.67
CA TRP A 57 17.48 13.71 3.64
C TRP A 57 18.52 14.62 2.99
N GLU A 58 18.14 15.82 2.56
CA GLU A 58 19.05 16.73 1.86
C GLU A 58 20.25 17.12 2.71
N ASP A 59 20.04 17.34 4.01
CA ASP A 59 21.04 17.77 4.98
C ASP A 59 21.92 16.62 5.49
N LEU A 60 21.59 15.36 5.19
CA LEU A 60 22.40 14.22 5.62
C LEU A 60 23.76 14.23 4.90
N PRO A 61 24.87 14.01 5.63
CA PRO A 61 26.17 13.74 5.03
C PRO A 61 26.10 12.52 4.10
N THR A 62 26.95 12.48 3.06
CA THR A 62 26.99 11.39 2.06
C THR A 62 27.09 10.02 2.71
N GLU A 63 27.98 9.85 3.70
CA GLU A 63 28.14 8.60 4.45
C GLU A 63 26.85 8.19 5.19
N ALA A 64 26.08 9.16 5.70
CA ALA A 64 24.80 8.87 6.33
C ALA A 64 23.75 8.46 5.30
N LYS A 65 23.70 9.11 4.12
CA LYS A 65 22.84 8.70 3.00
C LYS A 65 23.14 7.26 2.57
N HIS A 66 24.41 6.89 2.43
CA HIS A 66 24.83 5.52 2.10
C HIS A 66 24.37 4.51 3.15
N ARG A 67 24.55 4.81 4.44
CA ARG A 67 24.06 3.93 5.53
C ARG A 67 22.54 3.79 5.50
N THR A 68 21.79 4.88 5.31
CA THR A 68 20.34 4.84 5.22
C THR A 68 19.86 3.97 4.07
N ILE A 69 20.49 4.07 2.88
CA ILE A 69 20.17 3.23 1.73
C ILE A 69 20.45 1.75 2.05
N HIS A 70 21.59 1.47 2.67
CA HIS A 70 21.94 0.11 3.09
C HIS A 70 20.92 -0.47 4.10
N ASP A 71 20.54 0.31 5.11
CA ASP A 71 19.53 -0.10 6.09
C ASP A 71 18.16 -0.31 5.48
N TYR A 72 17.75 0.56 4.55
CA TYR A 72 16.52 0.40 3.79
C TYR A 72 16.55 -0.88 2.94
N ALA A 73 17.64 -1.13 2.23
CA ALA A 73 17.82 -2.36 1.44
C ALA A 73 17.76 -3.61 2.32
N ARG A 74 18.37 -3.58 3.52
CA ARG A 74 18.29 -4.66 4.51
C ARG A 74 16.85 -4.90 4.98
N ILE A 75 16.09 -3.83 5.24
CA ILE A 75 14.67 -3.94 5.64
C ILE A 75 13.86 -4.57 4.50
N LEU A 76 14.03 -4.09 3.26
CA LEU A 76 13.35 -4.67 2.10
C LEU A 76 13.71 -6.14 1.90
N TYR A 77 14.98 -6.51 2.09
CA TYR A 77 15.43 -7.89 2.03
C TYR A 77 14.72 -8.77 3.07
N GLU A 78 14.71 -8.37 4.35
CA GLU A 78 14.02 -9.12 5.41
C GLU A 78 12.51 -9.25 5.12
N MET A 79 11.87 -8.16 4.67
CA MET A 79 10.45 -8.17 4.31
C MET A 79 10.17 -9.09 3.10
N SER A 80 11.03 -9.09 2.08
CA SER A 80 10.85 -9.92 0.88
C SER A 80 10.92 -11.43 1.15
N ARG A 81 11.56 -11.83 2.26
CA ARG A 81 11.65 -13.24 2.68
C ARG A 81 10.37 -13.72 3.36
N LEU A 82 9.50 -12.81 3.78
CA LEU A 82 8.18 -13.15 4.31
C LEU A 82 7.31 -13.60 3.15
N THR A 83 7.11 -14.91 3.04
CA THR A 83 6.33 -15.51 1.97
C THR A 83 5.01 -16.05 2.52
N PHE A 84 3.97 -15.93 1.71
CA PHE A 84 2.63 -16.43 2.03
C PHE A 84 2.12 -17.26 0.86
N ASN A 85 1.30 -18.26 1.16
CA ASN A 85 0.68 -19.10 0.15
C ASN A 85 -0.57 -18.47 -0.48
N GLN A 86 -0.95 -17.27 -0.03
CA GLN A 86 -2.13 -16.54 -0.45
C GLN A 86 -1.85 -15.03 -0.42
N ILE A 87 -2.59 -14.29 -1.24
CA ILE A 87 -2.63 -12.83 -1.28
C ILE A 87 -3.84 -12.40 -0.45
N GLY A 88 -3.61 -11.51 0.52
CA GLY A 88 -4.61 -11.08 1.48
C GLY A 88 -4.02 -10.16 2.55
N SER A 89 -4.76 -9.92 3.62
CA SER A 89 -4.31 -9.17 4.79
C SER A 89 -3.94 -10.12 5.93
N ILE A 90 -2.82 -9.87 6.60
CA ILE A 90 -2.40 -10.68 7.75
C ILE A 90 -3.33 -10.40 8.93
N ARG A 91 -3.83 -11.45 9.59
CA ARG A 91 -4.70 -11.36 10.76
C ARG A 91 -4.20 -12.25 11.89
N LEU A 92 -4.20 -11.70 13.10
CA LEU A 92 -3.97 -12.42 14.34
C LEU A 92 -5.29 -13.02 14.84
N GLU A 93 -5.36 -14.34 14.93
CA GLU A 93 -6.50 -15.05 15.52
C GLU A 93 -6.45 -15.04 17.05
N PRO A 94 -7.58 -15.24 17.76
CA PRO A 94 -7.62 -15.33 19.22
C PRO A 94 -6.70 -16.41 19.80
N GLN A 95 -6.37 -17.44 19.01
CA GLN A 95 -5.44 -18.51 19.42
C GLN A 95 -3.95 -18.11 19.28
N GLY A 96 -3.66 -16.87 18.89
CA GLY A 96 -2.30 -16.36 18.69
C GLY A 96 -1.64 -16.78 17.37
N MET A 97 -2.42 -17.34 16.44
CA MET A 97 -1.92 -17.74 15.13
C MET A 97 -2.14 -16.64 14.09
N PHE A 98 -1.16 -16.45 13.21
CA PHE A 98 -1.29 -15.57 12.05
C PHE A 98 -1.90 -16.32 10.86
N VAL A 99 -2.92 -15.74 10.26
CA VAL A 99 -3.58 -16.25 9.05
C VAL A 99 -3.67 -15.15 8.01
N ILE A 100 -3.79 -15.55 6.74
CA ILE A 100 -4.11 -14.62 5.66
C ILE A 100 -5.63 -14.55 5.53
N GLY A 101 -6.18 -13.38 5.87
CA GLY A 101 -7.56 -13.01 5.64
C GLY A 101 -7.74 -12.20 4.35
N PRO A 102 -8.96 -11.75 4.06
CA PRO A 102 -9.27 -11.01 2.83
C PRO A 102 -8.43 -9.73 2.69
N VAL A 103 -8.09 -9.35 1.46
CA VAL A 103 -7.50 -8.04 1.16
C VAL A 103 -8.45 -6.95 1.67
N GLN A 104 -7.93 -6.05 2.49
CA GLN A 104 -8.69 -4.89 2.95
C GLN A 104 -8.70 -3.81 1.87
N ALA A 105 -9.89 -3.37 1.48
CA ALA A 105 -10.10 -2.33 0.47
C ALA A 105 -10.85 -1.15 1.08
N ASP A 106 -10.44 -0.72 2.28
CA ASP A 106 -11.13 0.32 3.05
C ASP A 106 -11.21 1.68 2.30
N LYS A 107 -10.30 1.95 1.35
CA LYS A 107 -10.32 3.22 0.59
C LYS A 107 -11.47 3.36 -0.39
N PHE A 108 -12.18 2.28 -0.72
CA PHE A 108 -13.20 2.28 -1.77
C PHE A 108 -14.46 1.48 -1.39
N GLU A 109 -14.70 1.23 -0.10
CA GLU A 109 -15.94 0.57 0.29
C GLU A 109 -17.12 1.53 0.13
N PRO A 110 -18.19 1.14 -0.60
CA PRO A 110 -19.42 1.93 -0.62
C PRO A 110 -19.94 2.11 0.82
N PRO A 111 -20.70 3.19 1.09
CA PRO A 111 -21.35 3.37 2.38
C PRO A 111 -22.18 2.13 2.73
N PRO A 112 -22.39 1.81 4.02
CA PRO A 112 -23.11 0.60 4.44
C PRO A 112 -24.46 0.39 3.75
N GLU A 113 -25.13 1.49 3.41
CA GLU A 113 -26.41 1.51 2.70
C GLU A 113 -26.34 1.01 1.24
N GLY A 114 -25.16 1.05 0.62
CA GLY A 114 -24.90 0.58 -0.74
C GLY A 114 -24.26 -0.81 -0.82
N ARG A 115 -24.14 -1.53 0.30
CA ARG A 115 -23.54 -2.86 0.37
C ARG A 115 -24.64 -3.92 0.23
N ASP A 116 -24.72 -4.55 -0.93
CA ASP A 116 -25.59 -5.71 -1.13
C ASP A 116 -24.91 -7.01 -0.64
N GLU A 117 -25.71 -8.08 -0.54
CA GLU A 117 -25.21 -9.40 -0.10
C GLU A 117 -24.10 -9.94 -1.01
N ALA A 118 -24.17 -9.61 -2.31
CA ALA A 118 -23.15 -9.98 -3.29
C ALA A 118 -21.83 -9.24 -3.07
N TYR A 119 -21.88 -7.96 -2.67
CA TYR A 119 -20.72 -7.16 -2.27
C TYR A 119 -20.08 -7.72 -1.00
N GLU A 120 -20.86 -7.98 0.05
CA GLU A 120 -20.33 -8.56 1.30
C GLU A 120 -19.71 -9.94 1.04
N THR A 121 -20.37 -10.79 0.26
CA THR A 121 -19.82 -12.10 -0.12
C THR A 121 -18.50 -11.99 -0.87
N ARG A 122 -18.36 -11.00 -1.78
CA ARG A 122 -17.09 -10.74 -2.48
C ARG A 122 -16.02 -10.23 -1.52
N ARG A 123 -16.38 -9.27 -0.65
CA ARG A 123 -15.51 -8.67 0.38
C ARG A 123 -14.92 -9.72 1.32
N PHE A 124 -15.73 -10.66 1.81
CA PHE A 124 -15.27 -11.74 2.70
C PHE A 124 -14.41 -12.80 2.00
N ASN A 125 -14.44 -12.88 0.66
CA ASN A 125 -13.70 -13.87 -0.11
C ASN A 125 -12.51 -13.29 -0.89
N ARG A 126 -12.01 -12.09 -0.53
CA ARG A 126 -10.84 -11.46 -1.17
C ARG A 126 -9.50 -12.06 -0.77
N THR A 127 -9.42 -13.38 -0.64
CA THR A 127 -8.16 -14.11 -0.48
C THR A 127 -7.85 -14.81 -1.79
N PHE A 128 -6.68 -14.57 -2.35
CA PHE A 128 -6.35 -15.08 -3.69
C PHE A 128 -5.18 -16.05 -3.63
N LYS A 129 -5.25 -17.15 -4.37
CA LYS A 129 -4.13 -18.11 -4.42
C LYS A 129 -3.09 -17.74 -5.46
N ARG A 130 -3.46 -16.87 -6.42
CA ARG A 130 -2.61 -16.49 -7.57
C ARG A 130 -2.74 -15.00 -7.85
N ALA A 131 -1.64 -14.37 -8.24
CA ALA A 131 -1.63 -12.97 -8.66
C ALA A 131 -2.61 -12.70 -9.83
N SER A 132 -2.77 -13.64 -10.76
CA SER A 132 -3.73 -13.52 -11.86
C SER A 132 -5.18 -13.46 -11.39
N GLU A 133 -5.53 -14.21 -10.34
CA GLU A 133 -6.87 -14.21 -9.75
C GLU A 133 -7.17 -12.88 -9.06
N TRP A 134 -6.19 -12.36 -8.32
CA TRP A 134 -6.25 -11.04 -7.71
C TRP A 134 -6.38 -9.93 -8.77
N LEU A 135 -5.54 -9.95 -9.82
CA LEU A 135 -5.57 -8.96 -10.91
C LEU A 135 -6.92 -8.94 -11.64
N VAL A 136 -7.51 -10.11 -11.93
CA VAL A 136 -8.84 -10.20 -12.54
C VAL A 136 -9.91 -9.63 -11.61
N ASN A 137 -9.83 -9.88 -10.31
CA ASN A 137 -10.77 -9.29 -9.35
C ASN A 137 -10.61 -7.77 -9.26
N MET A 138 -9.37 -7.28 -9.24
CA MET A 138 -9.08 -5.84 -9.27
C MET A 138 -9.65 -5.18 -10.52
N ASP A 139 -9.42 -5.77 -11.70
CA ASP A 139 -9.97 -5.25 -12.97
C ASP A 139 -11.51 -5.29 -12.98
N LEU A 140 -12.15 -6.34 -12.46
CA LEU A 140 -13.60 -6.40 -12.33
C LEU A 140 -14.15 -5.34 -11.35
N GLU A 141 -13.42 -5.06 -10.27
CA GLU A 141 -13.79 -4.02 -9.31
C GLU A 141 -13.62 -2.63 -9.91
N GLU A 142 -12.49 -2.34 -10.55
CA GLU A 142 -12.24 -1.07 -11.23
C GLU A 142 -13.23 -0.85 -12.39
N ASN A 143 -13.51 -1.87 -13.20
CA ASN A 143 -14.49 -1.78 -14.29
C ASN A 143 -15.93 -1.63 -13.78
N GLY A 144 -16.30 -2.35 -12.71
CA GLY A 144 -17.59 -2.17 -12.04
C GLY A 144 -17.73 -0.77 -11.44
N GLN A 145 -16.65 -0.22 -10.89
CA GLN A 145 -16.59 1.15 -10.39
C GLN A 145 -16.67 2.16 -11.53
N LEU A 146 -15.95 1.97 -12.63
CA LEU A 146 -16.05 2.83 -13.81
C LEU A 146 -17.49 2.90 -14.34
N ALA A 147 -18.23 1.79 -14.32
CA ALA A 147 -19.66 1.80 -14.65
C ALA A 147 -20.50 2.63 -13.67
N SER A 148 -20.27 2.51 -12.36
CA SER A 148 -20.96 3.35 -11.36
C SER A 148 -20.57 4.84 -11.43
N TRP A 149 -19.31 5.14 -11.78
CA TRP A 149 -18.82 6.50 -12.01
C TRP A 149 -19.37 7.08 -13.31
N GLN A 150 -19.63 6.24 -14.32
CA GLN A 150 -20.37 6.64 -15.51
C GLN A 150 -21.79 7.08 -15.16
N GLU A 151 -22.51 6.33 -14.34
CA GLU A 151 -23.85 6.70 -13.88
C GLU A 151 -23.82 7.97 -13.02
N TYR A 152 -22.94 8.04 -12.01
CA TYR A 152 -22.78 9.23 -11.18
C TYR A 152 -22.43 10.47 -12.02
N GLY A 153 -21.45 10.35 -12.91
CA GLY A 153 -21.02 11.44 -13.77
C GLY A 153 -22.12 11.90 -14.73
N GLN A 154 -22.94 10.99 -15.27
CA GLN A 154 -24.13 11.36 -16.05
C GLN A 154 -25.15 12.15 -15.22
N THR A 155 -25.31 11.84 -13.93
CA THR A 155 -26.26 12.55 -13.04
C THR A 155 -25.75 13.86 -12.47
N THR A 156 -24.43 14.06 -12.42
CA THR A 156 -23.79 15.25 -11.81
C THR A 156 -23.14 16.19 -12.82
N LEU A 157 -23.07 15.80 -14.09
CA LEU A 157 -22.64 16.69 -15.15
C LEU A 157 -23.55 17.92 -15.25
N PRO A 158 -22.97 19.12 -15.40
CA PRO A 158 -23.71 20.31 -15.78
C PRO A 158 -24.52 20.05 -17.07
N ALA A 159 -25.77 20.51 -17.11
CA ALA A 159 -26.70 20.22 -18.21
C ALA A 159 -26.21 20.73 -19.58
N ASP A 160 -25.22 21.62 -19.61
CA ASP A 160 -24.59 22.17 -20.80
C ASP A 160 -23.42 21.32 -21.33
N LYS A 161 -23.03 20.23 -20.66
CA LYS A 161 -21.91 19.38 -21.06
C LYS A 161 -22.33 17.96 -21.40
N SER A 162 -21.87 17.47 -22.56
CA SER A 162 -22.08 16.08 -22.96
C SER A 162 -21.14 15.13 -22.21
N TRP A 163 -21.66 13.98 -21.78
CA TRP A 163 -20.88 12.89 -21.18
C TRP A 163 -19.76 12.42 -22.11
N THR A 164 -20.06 12.26 -23.39
CA THR A 164 -19.10 11.83 -24.41
C THR A 164 -17.98 12.85 -24.60
N GLU A 165 -18.31 14.15 -24.58
CA GLU A 165 -17.30 15.22 -24.68
C GLU A 165 -16.38 15.25 -23.45
N THR A 166 -16.94 15.03 -22.26
CA THR A 166 -16.20 15.07 -20.99
C THR A 166 -15.28 13.86 -20.83
N ILE A 167 -15.74 12.65 -21.20
CA ILE A 167 -14.88 11.45 -21.27
C ILE A 167 -13.77 11.66 -22.30
N ASN A 168 -14.10 12.13 -23.50
CA ASN A 168 -13.11 12.31 -24.55
C ASN A 168 -12.03 13.32 -24.12
N ALA A 169 -12.42 14.44 -23.51
CA ALA A 169 -11.48 15.41 -22.97
C ALA A 169 -10.59 14.81 -21.87
N SER A 170 -11.16 14.03 -20.95
CA SER A 170 -10.42 13.38 -19.86
C SER A 170 -9.44 12.34 -20.38
N ASN A 171 -9.88 11.49 -21.30
CA ASN A 171 -9.04 10.48 -21.95
C ASN A 171 -7.92 11.13 -22.77
N SER A 172 -8.21 12.23 -23.48
CA SER A 172 -7.19 13.01 -24.20
C SER A 172 -6.14 13.57 -23.25
N LEU A 173 -6.54 14.18 -22.13
CA LEU A 173 -5.60 14.69 -21.12
C LEU A 173 -4.75 13.58 -20.48
N LEU A 174 -5.37 12.44 -20.18
CA LEU A 174 -4.68 11.30 -19.58
C LEU A 174 -3.67 10.69 -20.57
N MET A 175 -4.01 10.67 -21.85
CA MET A 175 -3.11 10.18 -22.88
C MET A 175 -1.98 11.16 -23.20
N GLU A 176 -2.24 12.47 -23.16
CA GLU A 176 -1.19 13.50 -23.19
C GLU A 176 -0.21 13.34 -22.02
N LEU A 177 -0.73 13.12 -20.81
CA LEU A 177 0.09 12.87 -19.62
C LEU A 177 0.93 11.60 -19.79
N VAL A 178 0.33 10.49 -20.21
CA VAL A 178 1.04 9.21 -20.42
C VAL A 178 2.12 9.34 -21.49
N MET A 179 1.85 10.05 -22.58
CA MET A 179 2.85 10.31 -23.63
C MET A 179 3.95 11.28 -23.19
N ALA A 180 3.70 12.12 -22.18
CA ALA A 180 4.72 12.98 -21.59
C ALA A 180 5.66 12.24 -20.61
N ILE A 181 5.26 11.07 -20.09
CA ILE A 181 6.06 10.30 -19.11
C ILE A 181 7.47 9.99 -19.62
N PRO A 182 7.69 9.45 -20.85
CA PRO A 182 9.04 9.16 -21.33
C PRO A 182 9.94 10.39 -21.38
N GLN A 183 9.38 11.55 -21.77
CA GLN A 183 10.13 12.80 -21.84
C GLN A 183 10.47 13.33 -20.45
N ILE A 184 9.53 13.27 -19.49
CA ILE A 184 9.76 13.62 -18.09
C ILE A 184 10.83 12.70 -17.47
N CYS A 185 10.79 11.40 -17.80
CA CYS A 185 11.79 10.43 -17.37
C CYS A 185 13.17 10.73 -18.00
N GLU A 186 13.25 11.02 -19.30
CA GLU A 186 14.50 11.43 -19.97
C GLU A 186 15.07 12.72 -19.38
N GLU A 187 14.23 13.72 -19.12
CA GLU A 187 14.63 14.98 -18.48
C GLU A 187 15.17 14.74 -17.06
N ALA A 188 14.53 13.86 -16.28
CA ALA A 188 15.01 13.46 -14.95
C ALA A 188 16.33 12.68 -15.02
N GLU A 189 16.52 11.82 -16.03
CA GLU A 189 17.75 11.07 -16.28
C GLU A 189 18.91 11.95 -16.80
N HIS A 190 18.60 13.09 -17.43
CA HIS A 190 19.60 14.06 -17.90
C HIS A 190 20.12 14.98 -16.80
N VAL A 191 19.36 15.17 -15.71
CA VAL A 191 19.77 15.96 -14.53
C VAL A 191 20.67 15.13 -13.59
N LEU A 192 20.61 13.80 -13.66
CA LEU A 192 21.43 12.91 -12.84
C LEU A 192 22.69 12.47 -13.63
N PRO A 193 23.90 12.47 -13.02
CA PRO A 193 25.10 12.01 -13.71
C PRO A 193 24.94 10.57 -14.19
N ARG A 194 24.94 10.40 -15.52
CA ARG A 194 24.91 9.10 -16.19
C ARG A 194 26.10 8.26 -15.75
N ASN A 195 25.79 7.04 -15.31
CA ASN A 195 26.69 5.94 -14.92
C ASN A 195 27.04 5.91 -13.44
N THR A 196 26.18 5.31 -12.61
CA THR A 196 26.36 3.89 -12.19
C THR A 196 25.30 3.40 -11.19
N PHE A 197 24.73 2.22 -11.49
CA PHE A 197 24.11 1.35 -10.50
C PHE A 197 25.09 0.20 -10.28
N TYR A 198 25.65 0.09 -9.08
CA TYR A 198 26.44 -1.07 -8.66
C TYR A 198 25.79 -1.67 -7.42
N VAL A 199 25.58 -2.98 -7.43
CA VAL A 199 25.54 -3.77 -6.19
C VAL A 199 26.98 -4.23 -5.96
N SER A 200 27.72 -3.50 -5.13
CA SER A 200 29.04 -3.89 -4.64
C SER A 200 28.90 -4.21 -3.16
N HIS A 201 29.08 -5.47 -2.79
CA HIS A 201 29.19 -5.93 -1.41
C HIS A 201 30.62 -6.43 -1.20
N PRO A 202 31.43 -5.81 -0.33
CA PRO A 202 32.84 -6.15 -0.17
C PRO A 202 33.09 -7.59 0.33
N ASP A 203 32.09 -8.28 0.89
CA ASP A 203 32.21 -9.68 1.32
C ASP A 203 31.71 -10.73 0.29
N MET A 204 31.38 -10.36 -0.95
CA MET A 204 30.88 -11.33 -1.96
C MET A 204 31.87 -11.71 -3.06
N ASP A 205 33.09 -11.17 -3.08
CA ASP A 205 34.17 -11.61 -3.98
C ASP A 205 35.45 -11.98 -3.20
N GLY A 206 35.44 -13.19 -2.63
CA GLY A 206 36.66 -13.96 -2.33
C GLY A 206 37.36 -13.72 -0.99
N SER A 207 37.85 -14.84 -0.45
CA SER A 207 38.99 -14.98 0.48
C SER A 207 40.12 -13.97 0.32
#